data_AF-A0A7W0W3L9-F1
#
_entry.id   AF-A0A7W0W3L9-F1
#
_cell.length_a   1.000
_cell.length_b   1.000
_cell.length_c   1.000
_cell.angle_alpha   90.00
_cell.angle_beta   90.00
_cell.angle_gamma   90.00
#
_symmetry.space_group_name_H-M   'P 1'
#
loop_
_entity.id
_entity.type
_entity.pdbx_description
1 polymer ?
#
loop_
_entity_poly.entity_id
_entity_poly.type
_entity_poly.pdbx_seq_one_letter_code
_entity_poly.pdbx_strand_id
1 'polypeptide(L)' 'CVELFGGYGYTKDYPVEKFYRDAKIGTIYEGTSNMQLQTIAKAILK' A
#
# COMPACT_ATOMS: atom_id res chain seq x y z
N CYS A 1 5.60 -5.49 -8.84
CA CYS A 1 5.18 -5.32 -10.26
C CYS A 1 5.80 -4.11 -10.93
N VAL A 2 5.85 -2.93 -10.31
CA VAL A 2 6.54 -1.74 -10.88
C VAL A 2 7.98 -2.07 -11.31
N GLU A 3 8.75 -2.70 -10.42
CA GLU A 3 10.15 -3.10 -10.67
C GLU A 3 10.33 -4.13 -11.79
N LEU A 4 9.28 -4.91 -12.12
CA LEU A 4 9.33 -5.89 -13.20
C LEU A 4 9.48 -5.21 -14.57
N PHE A 5 8.97 -3.98 -14.70
CA PHE A 5 9.09 -3.16 -15.91
C PHE A 5 10.41 -2.35 -15.92
N GLY A 6 11.32 -2.58 -14.96
CA GLY A 6 12.57 -1.85 -14.81
C GLY A 6 12.34 -0.35 -14.63
N GLY A 7 13.27 0.48 -15.12
CA GLY A 7 13.14 1.94 -15.04
C GLY A 7 11.89 2.49 -15.73
N TYR A 8 11.38 1.77 -16.73
CA TYR A 8 10.19 2.17 -17.47
C TYR A 8 8.90 2.03 -16.63
N GLY A 9 8.89 1.15 -15.63
CA GLY A 9 7.77 1.02 -14.69
C GLY A 9 7.51 2.25 -13.81
N TYR A 10 8.48 3.16 -13.71
CA TYR A 10 8.38 4.41 -12.96
C TYR A 10 8.01 5.62 -13.84
N THR A 11 7.89 5.41 -15.15
CA THR A 11 7.41 6.44 -16.08
C THR A 11 5.89 6.50 -16.09
N LYS A 12 5.32 7.62 -16.54
CA LYS A 12 3.86 7.79 -16.68
C LYS A 12 3.30 7.10 -17.93
N ASP A 13 4.17 6.50 -18.74
CA ASP A 13 3.80 5.85 -19.99
C ASP A 13 3.07 4.52 -19.75
N TYR A 14 3.27 3.89 -18.58
CA TYR A 14 2.54 2.70 -18.15
C TYR A 14 1.74 2.97 -16.88
N PRO A 15 0.50 2.44 -16.76
CA PRO A 15 -0.37 2.72 -15.61
C PRO A 15 0.08 2.05 -14.30
N VAL A 16 1.14 1.22 -14.34
CA VAL A 16 1.62 0.43 -13.20
C VAL A 16 2.08 1.30 -12.03
N GLU A 17 2.70 2.46 -12.30
CA GLU A 17 3.06 3.43 -11.27
C GLU A 17 1.80 3.94 -10.54
N LYS A 18 0.74 4.20 -11.32
CA LYS A 18 -0.46 4.86 -10.83
C LYS A 18 -1.18 3.93 -9.89
N PHE A 19 -1.35 2.68 -10.31
CA PHE A 19 -1.94 1.64 -9.48
C PHE A 19 -1.14 1.41 -8.20
N TYR A 20 0.19 1.44 -8.26
CA TYR A 20 1.02 1.29 -7.07
C TYR A 20 0.88 2.49 -6.10
N ARG A 21 0.83 3.72 -6.62
CA ARG A 21 0.57 4.93 -5.82
C ARG A 21 -0.81 4.90 -5.17
N ASP A 22 -1.84 4.60 -5.96
CA ASP A 22 -3.23 4.56 -5.51
C ASP A 22 -3.46 3.42 -4.51
N ALA A 23 -2.71 2.31 -4.61
CA ALA A 23 -2.79 1.23 -3.61
C ALA A 23 -2.15 1.63 -2.26
N LYS A 24 -1.06 2.41 -2.27
CA LYS A 24 -0.36 2.81 -1.03
C LYS A 24 -1.25 3.65 -0.10
N ILE A 25 -2.08 4.51 -0.65
CA ILE A 25 -2.90 5.42 0.15
C ILE A 25 -3.97 4.67 0.98
N GLY A 26 -4.40 3.50 0.50
CA GLY A 26 -5.30 2.61 1.23
C GLY A 26 -4.75 2.10 2.56
N THR A 27 -3.43 2.18 2.80
CA THR A 27 -2.82 1.81 4.08
C THR A 27 -3.02 2.86 5.19
N ILE A 28 -3.53 4.05 4.82
CA ILE A 28 -3.75 5.19 5.72
C ILE A 28 -5.24 5.49 5.83
N TYR A 29 -5.99 5.39 4.73
CA TYR A 29 -7.43 5.58 4.73
C TYR A 29 -8.14 4.52 5.57
N GLU A 30 -9.21 4.93 6.27
CA GLU A 30 -9.98 4.09 7.19
C GLU A 30 -9.18 3.54 8.39
N GLY A 31 -8.06 4.19 8.71
CA GLY A 31 -7.19 3.84 9.83
C GLY A 31 -5.87 3.26 9.34
N THR A 32 -4.77 3.76 9.90
CA THR A 32 -3.44 3.31 9.51
C THR A 32 -3.26 1.82 9.81
N SER A 33 -2.51 1.11 8.96
CA SER A 33 -2.24 -0.33 9.15
C SER A 33 -1.71 -0.64 10.55
N ASN A 34 -0.90 0.25 11.14
CA ASN A 34 -0.38 0.08 12.50
C ASN A 34 -1.46 0.20 13.58
N MET A 35 -2.43 1.11 13.44
CA MET A 35 -3.55 1.20 14.39
C MET A 35 -4.45 -0.03 14.32
N GLN A 36 -4.67 -0.57 13.12
CA GLN A 36 -5.44 -1.80 12.93
C GLN A 36 -4.71 -2.99 13.59
N LEU A 37 -3.39 -3.12 13.36
CA LEU A 37 -2.57 -4.15 14.03
C LEU A 37 -2.60 -4.03 15.55
N GLN A 38 -2.54 -2.81 16.10
CA GLN A 38 -2.68 -2.60 17.55
C GLN A 38 -4.06 -3.01 18.07
N THR A 39 -5.12 -2.73 17.32
CA THR A 39 -6.49 -3.14 17.69
C THR A 39 -6.62 -4.66 17.68
N ILE A 40 -6.07 -5.32 16.67
CA ILE A 40 -6.01 -6.79 16.57
C ILE A 40 -5.20 -7.37 17.73
N ALA A 41 -4.03 -6.81 18.03
CA ALA A 41 -3.20 -7.26 19.15
C ALA A 41 -3.95 -7.16 20.50
N LYS A 42 -4.68 -6.06 20.74
CA LYS A 42 -5.52 -5.90 21.93
C LYS A 42 -6.69 -6.89 21.98
N ALA A 43 -7.23 -7.28 20.83
CA ALA A 43 -8.31 -8.26 20.76
C ALA A 43 -7.82 -9.69 21.03
N ILE A 44 -6.57 -10.02 20.67
CA ILE A 44 -5.95 -11.33 20.89
C ILE A 44 -5.39 -11.48 22.32
N LEU A 45 -4.83 -10.41 22.90
CA LEU A 45 -4.23 -10.42 24.24
C LEU A 45 -5.27 -10.30 25.39
N LYS A 46 -6.55 -10.39 25.06
CA LYS A 46 -7.67 -10.32 26.01
C LYS A 46 -8.24 -11.71 26.24
#